data_AF-A0A8J2KWC6-F1
#
_entry.id   AF-A0A8J2KWC6-F1
#
_cell.length_a   1.000
_cell.length_b   1.000
_cell.length_c   1.000
_cell.angle_alpha   90.00
_cell.angle_beta   90.00
_cell.angle_gamma   90.00
#
_symmetry.space_group_name_H-M   'P 1'
#
loop_
_entity.id
_entity.type
_entity.pdbx_description
1 polymer ?
#
loop_
_entity_poly.entity_id
_entity_poly.type
_entity_poly.pdbx_seq_one_letter_code
_entity_poly.pdbx_strand_id
1 'polypeptide(L)' 'MSMGVLNLLRELKHPNVISLQRVFLSHTDRKVWLLFDYAEHDLWHIIKFYRAGKTSKKPVMVPKAMVNRNILQLGFL' A
#
# COMPACT_ATOMS: atom_id res chain seq x y z
N MET A 1 -4.91 -0.95 -19.36
CA MET A 1 -3.54 -0.91 -18.82
C MET A 1 -2.59 -0.97 -20.00
N SER A 2 -1.71 0.02 -20.13
CA SER A 2 -0.63 -0.04 -21.13
C SER A 2 0.43 -1.06 -20.71
N MET A 3 1.06 -1.73 -21.68
CA MET A 3 2.08 -2.77 -21.47
C MET A 3 3.24 -2.29 -20.56
N GLY A 4 3.57 -0.99 -20.60
CA GLY A 4 4.66 -0.40 -19.84
C GLY A 4 4.47 -0.43 -18.32
N VAL A 5 3.25 -0.21 -17.81
CA VAL A 5 2.97 -0.27 -16.36
C VAL A 5 3.14 -1.68 -15.83
N LEU A 6 2.77 -2.68 -16.63
CA LEU A 6 2.86 -4.09 -16.26
C LEU A 6 4.32 -4.58 -16.22
N ASN A 7 5.15 -4.11 -17.15
CA ASN A 7 6.59 -4.41 -17.15
C ASN A 7 7.30 -3.76 -15.96
N LEU A 8 6.99 -2.51 -15.65
CA LEU A 8 7.59 -1.82 -14.50
C LEU A 8 7.30 -2.53 -13.18
N LEU A 9 6.04 -2.98 -12.98
CA LEU A 9 5.64 -3.72 -11.79
C LEU A 9 6.26 -5.13 -11.70
N ARG A 10 6.68 -5.72 -12.83
CA ARG A 10 7.42 -7.00 -12.86
C ARG A 10 8.90 -6.83 -12.53
N GLU A 11 9.49 -5.70 -12.91
CA GLU A 11 10.92 -5.43 -12.71
C GLU A 11 11.20 -4.83 -11.31
N LEU A 12 10.25 -4.12 -10.72
CA LEU A 12 10.40 -3.55 -9.38
C LEU A 12 10.33 -4.64 -8.30
N LYS A 13 11.48 -4.93 -7.68
CA LYS A 13 11.59 -5.77 -6.48
C LYS A 13 12.21 -4.96 -5.35
N HIS A 14 11.37 -4.41 -4.48
CA HIS A 14 11.82 -3.66 -3.31
C HIS A 14 10.95 -4.00 -2.10
N PRO A 15 11.52 -4.22 -0.91
CA PRO A 15 10.76 -4.61 0.28
C PRO A 15 9.69 -3.60 0.71
N ASN A 16 9.83 -2.32 0.34
CA ASN A 16 8.84 -1.27 0.62
C ASN A 16 7.89 -0.98 -0.57
N VAL A 17 7.95 -1.78 -1.65
CA VAL A 17 7.04 -1.65 -2.80
C VAL A 17 6.23 -2.92 -2.95
N ILE A 18 4.92 -2.75 -3.14
CA ILE A 18 4.01 -3.87 -3.35
C ILE A 18 4.43 -4.67 -4.59
N SER A 19 4.75 -5.94 -4.38
CA SER A 19 5.28 -6.81 -5.44
C SER A 19 4.14 -7.49 -6.19
N LEU A 20 4.17 -7.41 -7.52
CA LEU A 20 3.20 -8.08 -8.37
C LEU A 20 3.49 -9.58 -8.42
N GLN A 21 2.61 -10.39 -7.84
CA GLN A 21 2.78 -11.84 -7.76
C GLN A 21 2.41 -12.54 -9.07
N ARG A 22 1.25 -12.19 -9.64
CA ARG A 22 0.74 -12.82 -10.87
C ARG A 22 -0.18 -11.89 -11.65
N VAL A 23 -0.24 -12.09 -12.96
CA VAL A 23 -1.17 -11.42 -13.88
C VAL A 23 -2.06 -12.47 -14.53
N PHE A 24 -3.37 -12.25 -14.51
CA PHE A 24 -4.33 -13.08 -15.24
C PHE A 24 -5.00 -12.26 -16.32
N LEU A 25 -5.00 -12.80 -17.55
CA LEU A 25 -5.62 -12.18 -18.71
C LEU A 25 -6.88 -12.99 -19.07
N SER A 26 -8.05 -12.43 -18.78
CA SER A 26 -9.30 -13.03 -19.26
C SER A 26 -9.49 -12.66 -20.73
N HIS A 27 -9.38 -13.65 -21.61
CA HIS A 27 -9.48 -13.45 -23.06
C HIS A 27 -10.93 -13.28 -23.52
N THR A 28 -11.89 -13.82 -22.77
CA THR A 28 -13.33 -13.67 -23.01
C THR A 28 -13.81 -12.27 -22.66
N ASP A 29 -13.38 -11.72 -21.52
CA ASP A 29 -13.86 -10.41 -21.04
C ASP A 29 -12.91 -9.25 -21.33
N ARG A 30 -11.76 -9.52 -21.96
CA ARG A 30 -10.64 -8.56 -22.15
C ARG A 30 -10.23 -7.85 -20.86
N LYS A 31 -10.36 -8.54 -19.71
CA LYS A 31 -10.02 -8.02 -18.38
C LYS A 31 -8.63 -8.48 -17.95
N VAL A 32 -7.94 -7.61 -17.23
CA VAL A 32 -6.63 -7.87 -16.63
C VAL A 32 -6.79 -7.88 -15.11
N TRP A 33 -6.36 -8.97 -14.48
CA TRP A 33 -6.34 -9.11 -13.02
C TRP A 33 -4.90 -9.15 -12.53
N LEU A 34 -4.63 -8.43 -11.46
CA LEU A 34 -3.33 -8.35 -10.82
C LEU A 34 -3.42 -8.94 -9.41
N LEU A 35 -2.55 -9.90 -9.12
CA LEU A 35 -2.44 -10.52 -7.80
C LEU A 35 -1.30 -9.87 -7.03
N PHE A 36 -1.60 -9.40 -5.82
CA PHE A 36 -0.66 -8.81 -4.87
C PHE A 36 -0.81 -9.47 -3.50
N ASP A 37 0.20 -9.33 -2.66
CA ASP A 37 0.09 -9.69 -1.25
C ASP A 37 -0.91 -8.77 -0.54
N TYR A 38 -1.72 -9.35 0.35
CA TYR A 38 -2.72 -8.60 1.09
C TYR A 38 -2.08 -7.75 2.18
N ALA A 39 -2.37 -6.45 2.18
CA ALA A 39 -2.03 -5.54 3.26
C ALA A 39 -3.31 -5.18 4.04
N GLU A 40 -3.34 -5.51 5.32
CA GLU A 40 -4.51 -5.30 6.19
C GLU A 40 -4.84 -3.81 6.38
N HIS A 41 -3.83 -2.95 6.34
CA HIS A 41 -3.96 -1.53 6.64
C HIS A 41 -3.23 -0.67 5.62
N ASP A 42 -3.87 0.42 5.19
CA ASP A 42 -3.24 1.52 4.46
C ASP A 42 -3.16 2.79 5.32
N LEU A 43 -2.29 3.72 4.91
CA LEU A 43 -2.05 4.96 5.65
C LEU A 43 -3.32 5.81 5.79
N TRP A 44 -4.25 5.76 4.83
CA TRP A 44 -5.47 6.56 4.91
C TRP A 44 -6.38 6.08 6.04
N HIS A 45 -6.62 4.77 6.13
CA HIS A 45 -7.40 4.19 7.23
C HIS A 45 -6.72 4.39 8.58
N ILE A 46 -5.40 4.24 8.65
CA ILE A 46 -4.61 4.52 9.85
C ILE A 46 -4.79 5.98 10.30
N ILE A 47 -4.56 6.95 9.40
CA ILE A 47 -4.70 8.38 9.71
C ILE A 47 -6.13 8.72 10.11
N LYS A 48 -7.14 8.16 9.43
CA LYS A 48 -8.55 8.36 9.75
C LYS A 48 -8.89 7.86 11.16
N PHE A 49 -8.39 6.69 11.54
CA PHE A 49 -8.59 6.11 12.87
C PHE A 49 -8.07 7.05 13.98
N TYR A 50 -6.83 7.53 13.86
CA TYR A 50 -6.26 8.45 14.83
C TYR A 50 -6.97 9.82 14.85
N ARG A 51 -7.44 10.32 13.69
CA ARG A 51 -8.25 11.55 13.62
C ARG A 51 -9.58 11.41 14.37
N ALA A 52 -10.29 10.30 14.17
CA ALA A 52 -11.54 10.02 14.87
C ALA A 52 -11.34 9.86 16.39
N GLY A 53 -10.25 9.22 16.81
CA GLY A 53 -9.88 9.08 18.21
C GLY A 53 -9.65 10.42 18.92
N LYS A 54 -8.98 11.37 18.26
CA LYS A 54 -8.78 12.74 18.76
C LYS A 54 -10.08 13.49 18.98
N THR A 55 -11.07 13.33 18.10
CA THR A 55 -12.41 13.91 18.25
C THR A 55 -13.20 13.26 19.39
N SER A 56 -12.99 11.97 19.67
CA SER A 56 -13.72 11.21 20.70
C SER A 56 -13.19 11.39 22.13
N LYS A 57 -12.21 12.29 22.39
CA LYS A 57 -11.52 12.47 23.69
C LYS A 57 -10.87 11.20 24.27
N LYS A 58 -10.76 10.11 23.51
CA LYS A 58 -9.98 8.93 23.89
C LYS A 58 -8.53 9.20 23.48
N PRO A 59 -7.56 9.20 24.41
CA PRO A 59 -6.17 9.45 24.04
C PRO A 59 -5.64 8.30 23.19
N VAL A 60 -5.65 8.47 21.87
CA VAL A 60 -5.01 7.54 20.94
C VAL A 60 -3.59 8.06 20.69
N MET A 61 -2.62 7.51 21.42
CA MET A 61 -1.21 7.86 21.27
C MET A 61 -0.65 7.21 20.01
N VAL A 62 -0.15 8.02 19.07
CA VAL A 62 0.64 7.52 17.93
C VAL A 62 2.09 7.39 18.40
N PRO A 63 2.70 6.20 18.41
CA PRO A 63 4.10 6.06 18.75
C PRO A 63 4.98 6.77 17.70
N LYS A 64 5.88 7.67 18.14
CA LYS A 64 6.81 8.38 17.24
C LYS A 64 7.66 7.41 16.40
N ALA A 65 7.98 6.24 16.95
CA ALA A 65 8.69 5.18 16.24
C ALA A 65 7.92 4.65 15.00
N MET A 66 6.59 4.59 15.05
CA MET A 66 5.78 4.16 13.90
C MET A 66 5.83 5.20 12.77
N VAL A 67 5.80 6.49 13.11
CA VAL A 67 5.91 7.58 12.13
C VAL A 67 7.29 7.55 11.47
N ASN A 68 8.35 7.45 12.26
CA ASN A 68 9.72 7.42 11.74
C ASN A 68 9.98 6.20 10.85
N ARG A 69 9.44 5.03 11.21
CA ARG A 69 9.58 3.81 10.39
C ARG A 69 8.87 3.97 9.04
N ASN A 70 7.66 4.52 9.02
CA ASN A 70 6.91 4.74 7.78
C ASN A 70 7.61 5.75 6.86
N ILE A 71 8.17 6.83 7.43
CA ILE A 71 8.94 7.83 6.67
C ILE A 71 10.21 7.21 6.08
N LEU A 72 10.95 6.42 6.86
CA LEU A 72 12.16 5.72 6.41
C LEU A 72 11.85 4.73 5.28
N GLN A 73 10.75 3.97 5.39
CA GLN A 73 10.38 2.99 4.38
C GLN A 73 9.94 3.62 3.05
N LEU A 74 9.33 4.80 3.10
CA LEU A 74 8.89 5.55 1.93
C LEU A 74 10.01 6.40 1.29
N GLY A 75 11.18 6.50 1.92
CA GLY A 75 12.31 7.27 1.39
C GLY A 75 12.16 8.79 1.51
N PHE A 76 11.38 9.29 2.48
CA PHE A 76 11.19 10.72 2.74
C PHE A 76 12.25 11.31 3.72
N LEU A 77 13.42 10.70 3.81
CA LEU A 77 14.59 11.17 4.58
C LEU A 77 15.86 11.03 3.73
#